data_AF-A0A348Z1B1-F1
#
_entry.id   AF-A0A348Z1B1-F1
#
_cell.length_a   1.000
_cell.length_b   1.000
_cell.length_c   1.000
_cell.angle_alpha   90.00
_cell.angle_beta   90.00
_cell.angle_gamma   90.00
#
_symmetry.space_group_name_H-M   'P 1'
#
loop_
_entity.id
_entity.type
_entity.pdbx_description
1 polymer ?
#
loop_
_entity_poly.entity_id
_entity_poly.type
_entity_poly.pdbx_seq_one_letter_code
_entity_poly.pdbx_strand_id
1 'polypeptide(L)'
;MKQDYKNNINTLSKIGTEKLSIYYTINDNETFIEWGTLKHTISNSMYKGILKEFLVNEHEWYSLGASMTNPTEGGLGLFIKNNSMRIINRTLSPRYASLIAAIMYNEGWIDYKGKKSIKIRKI
;
A
#
# COMPACT_ATOMS: atom_id res chain seq x y z
N MET A 1 -6.24 22.44 -16.22
CA MET A 1 -5.07 21.55 -16.39
C MET A 1 -4.61 21.16 -14.99
N LYS A 2 -4.97 19.97 -14.48
CA LYS A 2 -4.45 19.51 -13.19
C LYS A 2 -2.99 19.11 -13.43
N GLN A 3 -2.08 19.74 -12.70
CA GLN A 3 -0.66 19.43 -12.76
C GLN A 3 -0.48 18.06 -12.10
N ASP A 4 -0.04 17.07 -12.87
CA ASP A 4 0.25 15.73 -12.36
C ASP A 4 1.51 15.81 -11.47
N TYR A 5 1.31 15.98 -10.16
CA TYR A 5 2.41 15.98 -9.21
C TYR A 5 2.96 14.55 -9.06
N LYS A 6 4.27 14.40 -9.25
CA LYS A 6 5.01 13.16 -8.98
C LYS A 6 5.51 13.20 -7.54
N ASN A 7 4.88 12.42 -6.66
CA ASN A 7 5.25 12.32 -5.25
C ASN A 7 6.48 11.39 -5.10
N ASN A 8 7.37 11.66 -4.14
CA ASN A 8 8.52 10.82 -3.81
C ASN A 8 8.48 10.43 -2.32
N ILE A 9 8.33 9.13 -2.05
CA ILE A 9 8.22 8.58 -0.70
C ILE A 9 9.04 7.30 -0.54
N ASN A 10 9.14 6.79 0.69
CA ASN A 10 9.74 5.48 0.97
C ASN A 10 8.66 4.50 1.45
N THR A 11 8.87 3.20 1.24
CA THR A 11 7.99 2.15 1.81
C THR A 11 7.96 2.26 3.34
N LEU A 12 6.82 1.98 3.98
CA LEU A 12 6.71 2.05 5.45
C LEU A 12 7.73 1.15 6.18
N SER A 13 8.12 0.02 5.58
CA SER A 13 9.13 -0.90 6.12
C SER A 13 10.58 -0.41 6.09
N LYS A 14 10.85 0.73 5.44
CA LYS A 14 12.21 1.25 5.22
C LYS A 14 12.37 2.75 5.52
N ILE A 15 11.44 3.34 6.27
CA ILE A 15 11.55 4.74 6.68
C ILE A 15 12.82 4.90 7.53
N GLY A 16 13.80 5.68 7.03
CA GLY A 16 15.08 5.96 7.70
C GLY A 16 16.32 5.25 7.12
N THR A 17 16.21 4.46 6.05
CA THR A 17 17.36 3.85 5.35
C THR A 17 17.38 4.27 3.87
N GLU A 18 18.55 4.61 3.33
CA GLU A 18 18.69 5.00 1.93
C GLU A 18 18.33 3.87 0.95
N LYS A 19 17.68 4.26 -0.16
CA LYS A 19 17.40 3.51 -1.40
C LYS A 19 16.30 2.44 -1.39
N LEU A 20 15.04 2.87 -1.37
CA LEU A 20 14.00 2.39 -2.31
C LEU A 20 12.95 3.52 -2.48
N SER A 21 13.31 4.56 -3.22
CA SER A 21 12.38 5.64 -3.56
C SER A 21 11.20 5.09 -4.35
N ILE A 22 10.00 5.45 -3.91
CA ILE A 22 8.76 5.26 -4.62
C ILE A 22 8.42 6.60 -5.23
N TYR A 23 8.31 6.63 -6.55
CA TYR A 23 7.66 7.74 -7.22
C TYR A 23 6.27 7.32 -7.66
N TYR A 24 5.28 8.19 -7.49
CA TYR A 24 3.94 7.88 -7.96
C TYR A 24 3.14 9.10 -8.38
N THR A 25 2.16 8.86 -9.24
CA THR A 25 1.16 9.82 -9.67
C THR A 25 -0.21 9.12 -9.63
N ILE A 26 -1.17 9.75 -8.96
CA ILE A 26 -2.55 9.27 -8.87
C ILE A 26 -3.39 10.06 -9.88
N ASN A 27 -4.11 9.35 -10.73
CA ASN A 27 -5.19 9.92 -11.53
C ASN A 27 -6.54 9.37 -11.05
N ASP A 28 -7.63 9.66 -11.77
CA ASP A 28 -8.98 9.28 -11.34
C ASP A 28 -9.18 7.74 -11.23
N ASN A 29 -8.48 6.95 -12.04
CA ASN A 29 -8.71 5.51 -12.16
C ASN A 29 -7.59 4.65 -11.56
N GLU A 30 -6.36 5.12 -11.64
CA GLU A 30 -5.16 4.34 -11.36
C GLU A 30 -4.05 5.18 -10.74
N THR A 31 -3.12 4.49 -10.10
CA THR A 31 -1.86 5.05 -9.64
C THR A 31 -0.73 4.46 -10.45
N PHE A 32 0.05 5.32 -11.11
CA PHE A 32 1.31 4.95 -11.74
C PHE A 32 2.42 5.01 -10.70
N ILE A 33 3.23 3.98 -10.64
CA ILE A 33 4.25 3.78 -9.60
C ILE A 33 5.58 3.40 -10.25
N GLU A 34 6.65 4.07 -9.84
CA GLU A 34 8.03 3.67 -10.05
C GLU A 34 8.63 3.28 -8.69
N TRP A 35 8.96 2.01 -8.49
CA TRP A 35 9.54 1.50 -7.26
C TRP A 35 10.90 0.86 -7.55
N GLY A 36 11.97 1.63 -7.33
CA GLY A 36 13.29 1.29 -7.86
C GLY A 36 13.29 1.30 -9.40
N THR A 37 13.66 0.20 -10.04
CA THR A 37 13.59 0.03 -11.50
C THR A 37 12.25 -0.49 -12.01
N LEU A 38 11.36 -0.88 -11.09
CA LEU A 38 10.09 -1.49 -11.45
C LEU A 38 9.03 -0.42 -11.70
N LYS A 39 8.29 -0.55 -12.81
CA LYS A 39 7.15 0.29 -13.15
C LYS A 39 5.87 -0.52 -13.04
N HIS A 40 4.91 -0.02 -12.29
CA HIS A 40 3.64 -0.69 -12.03
C HIS A 40 2.49 0.30 -12.04
N THR A 41 1.32 -0.21 -12.41
CA THR A 41 0.06 0.52 -12.26
C THR A 41 -0.81 -0.22 -11.26
N ILE A 42 -1.42 0.48 -10.30
CA ILE A 42 -2.39 -0.09 -9.36
C ILE A 42 -3.71 0.64 -9.56
N SER A 43 -4.78 -0.08 -9.89
CA SER A 43 -6.12 0.51 -9.98
C SER A 43 -6.53 1.06 -8.61
N ASN A 44 -7.15 2.24 -8.61
CA ASN A 44 -7.61 2.91 -7.40
C ASN A 44 -8.68 2.08 -6.65
N SER A 45 -9.32 1.13 -7.32
CA SER A 45 -10.19 0.12 -6.71
C SER A 45 -9.46 -0.71 -5.65
N MET A 46 -8.15 -0.91 -5.76
CA MET A 46 -7.38 -1.61 -4.72
C MET A 46 -7.36 -0.82 -3.40
N TYR A 47 -7.11 0.49 -3.43
CA TYR A 47 -7.13 1.31 -2.22
C TYR A 47 -8.52 1.36 -1.61
N LYS A 48 -9.56 1.53 -2.45
CA LYS A 48 -10.96 1.50 -2.01
C LYS A 48 -11.32 0.16 -1.38
N GLY A 49 -10.88 -0.95 -1.97
CA GLY A 49 -11.06 -2.30 -1.44
C GLY A 49 -10.39 -2.48 -0.08
N ILE A 50 -9.17 -1.96 0.11
CA ILE A 50 -8.48 -1.99 1.40
C ILE A 50 -9.25 -1.17 2.44
N LEU A 51 -9.67 0.05 2.11
CA LEU A 51 -10.40 0.92 3.04
C LEU A 51 -11.79 0.38 3.41
N LYS A 52 -12.44 -0.35 2.50
CA LYS A 52 -13.82 -0.84 2.69
C LYS A 52 -13.89 -2.25 3.27
N GLU A 53 -12.95 -3.12 2.91
CA GLU A 53 -13.03 -4.55 3.21
C GLU A 53 -11.96 -5.03 4.19
N PHE A 54 -10.85 -4.29 4.35
CA PHE A 54 -9.78 -4.64 5.30
C PHE A 54 -9.76 -3.71 6.51
N LEU A 55 -9.68 -2.39 6.29
CA LEU A 55 -9.65 -1.37 7.35
C LEU A 55 -11.07 -0.95 7.74
N VAL A 56 -11.92 -1.93 8.07
CA VAL A 56 -13.35 -1.73 8.32
C VAL A 56 -13.59 -0.92 9.60
N ASN A 57 -12.82 -1.20 10.65
CA ASN A 57 -12.91 -0.50 11.93
C ASN A 57 -11.83 0.60 12.03
N GLU A 58 -12.26 1.85 12.07
CA GLU A 58 -11.39 3.05 12.16
C GLU A 58 -10.64 3.17 13.50
N HIS A 59 -11.01 2.40 14.53
CA HIS A 59 -10.33 2.39 15.82
C HIS A 59 -9.30 1.25 15.95
N GLU A 60 -9.28 0.30 15.02
CA GLU A 60 -8.41 -0.88 15.08
C GLU A 60 -7.10 -0.72 14.33
N TRP A 61 -6.03 -1.30 14.90
CA TRP A 61 -4.71 -1.33 14.28
C TRP A 61 -4.45 -2.69 13.64
N TYR A 62 -4.42 -2.72 12.31
CA TYR A 62 -4.23 -3.94 11.52
C TYR A 62 -2.76 -4.16 11.15
N SER A 63 -2.32 -5.41 11.15
CA SER A 63 -0.95 -5.76 10.77
C SER A 63 -0.69 -5.51 9.28
N LEU A 64 0.46 -4.90 8.94
CA LEU A 64 0.86 -4.71 7.54
C LEU A 64 1.13 -6.05 6.84
N GLY A 65 1.86 -6.96 7.49
CA GLY A 65 2.10 -8.32 6.98
C GLY A 65 2.76 -8.42 5.60
N ALA A 66 3.61 -7.45 5.22
CA ALA A 66 4.16 -7.34 3.87
C ALA A 66 5.29 -8.34 3.50
N SER A 67 5.47 -9.41 4.25
CA SER A 67 6.51 -10.42 3.97
C SER A 67 6.13 -11.26 2.75
N MET A 68 7.08 -11.43 1.82
CA MET A 68 6.86 -12.19 0.59
C MET A 68 6.72 -13.70 0.85
N THR A 69 7.51 -14.23 1.79
CA THR A 69 7.57 -15.67 2.08
C THR A 69 6.62 -16.07 3.19
N ASN A 70 6.49 -15.24 4.22
CA ASN A 70 5.66 -15.52 5.38
C ASN A 70 4.86 -14.26 5.80
N PRO A 71 3.85 -13.86 5.02
CA PRO A 71 3.00 -12.72 5.38
C PRO A 71 2.29 -13.00 6.70
N THR A 72 2.15 -11.98 7.55
CA THR A 72 1.41 -12.11 8.81
C THR A 72 -0.04 -12.51 8.53
N GLU A 73 -0.50 -13.56 9.20
CA GLU A 73 -1.89 -13.99 9.15
C GLU A 73 -2.83 -12.86 9.57
N GLY A 74 -3.94 -12.71 8.83
CA GLY A 74 -4.86 -11.58 9.00
C GLY A 74 -4.29 -10.20 8.64
N GLY A 75 -3.06 -10.11 8.12
CA GLY A 75 -2.44 -8.84 7.75
C GLY A 75 -2.75 -8.38 6.32
N LEU A 76 -2.43 -7.12 6.02
CA LEU A 76 -2.70 -6.51 4.71
C LEU A 76 -2.04 -7.28 3.56
N GLY A 77 -0.81 -7.78 3.75
CA GLY A 77 -0.12 -8.60 2.74
C GLY A 77 -0.90 -9.85 2.35
N LEU A 78 -1.51 -10.55 3.31
CA LEU A 78 -2.35 -11.72 3.04
C LEU A 78 -3.67 -11.31 2.38
N PHE A 79 -4.30 -10.23 2.85
CA PHE A 79 -5.50 -9.68 2.22
C PHE A 79 -5.27 -9.38 0.73
N ILE A 80 -4.16 -8.70 0.39
CA ILE A 80 -3.80 -8.38 -1.00
C ILE A 80 -3.60 -9.65 -1.83
N LYS A 81 -2.86 -10.63 -1.32
CA LYS A 81 -2.64 -11.91 -2.02
C LYS A 81 -3.96 -12.59 -2.37
N ASN A 82 -4.91 -12.60 -1.44
CA ASN A 82 -6.16 -13.32 -1.59
C ASN A 82 -7.21 -12.56 -2.41
N ASN A 83 -7.15 -11.23 -2.46
CA ASN A 83 -8.23 -10.41 -3.04
C ASN A 83 -7.84 -9.60 -4.28
N SER A 84 -6.55 -9.40 -4.57
CA SER A 84 -6.12 -8.57 -5.70
C SER A 84 -6.65 -9.05 -7.05
N MET A 85 -6.69 -10.37 -7.29
CA MET A 85 -7.28 -10.92 -8.52
C MET A 85 -8.76 -10.53 -8.66
N ARG A 86 -9.53 -10.59 -7.57
CA ARG A 86 -10.95 -10.20 -7.57
C ARG A 86 -11.16 -8.69 -7.73
N ILE A 87 -10.34 -7.87 -7.06
CA ILE A 87 -10.54 -6.41 -6.98
C ILE A 87 -10.03 -5.69 -8.24
N ILE A 88 -8.89 -6.12 -8.79
CA ILE A 88 -8.20 -5.42 -9.88
C ILE A 88 -7.85 -6.32 -11.07
N ASN A 89 -8.42 -7.53 -11.15
CA ASN A 89 -8.15 -8.50 -12.21
C ASN A 89 -6.64 -8.81 -12.41
N ARG A 90 -5.86 -8.74 -11.33
CA ARG A 90 -4.41 -9.03 -11.33
C ARG A 90 -3.97 -9.54 -9.97
N THR A 91 -3.15 -10.59 -9.95
CA THR A 91 -2.55 -11.10 -8.71
C THR A 91 -1.39 -10.21 -8.27
N LEU A 92 -1.43 -9.75 -7.02
CA LEU A 92 -0.35 -9.04 -6.34
C LEU A 92 0.27 -9.92 -5.26
N SER A 93 1.59 -9.86 -5.14
CA SER A 93 2.29 -10.52 -4.04
C SER A 93 2.14 -9.73 -2.73
N PRO A 94 2.24 -10.37 -1.56
CA PRO A 94 2.09 -9.70 -0.26
C PRO A 94 2.99 -8.47 -0.05
N ARG A 95 4.17 -8.43 -0.70
CA ARG A 95 5.12 -7.32 -0.60
C ARG A 95 4.53 -5.97 -1.01
N TYR A 96 3.52 -5.99 -1.89
CA TYR A 96 2.81 -4.79 -2.33
C TYR A 96 2.10 -4.08 -1.17
N ALA A 97 1.82 -4.74 -0.05
CA ALA A 97 1.29 -4.08 1.15
C ALA A 97 2.16 -2.91 1.61
N SER A 98 3.49 -3.08 1.60
CA SER A 98 4.42 -2.02 2.04
C SER A 98 4.44 -0.80 1.12
N LEU A 99 4.29 -1.03 -0.18
CA LEU A 99 4.19 0.01 -1.21
C LEU A 99 2.84 0.73 -1.12
N ILE A 100 1.75 -0.03 -1.12
CA ILE A 100 0.38 0.49 -1.07
C ILE A 100 0.17 1.30 0.21
N ALA A 101 0.55 0.76 1.37
CA ALA A 101 0.39 1.47 2.63
C ALA A 101 1.23 2.76 2.70
N ALA A 102 2.39 2.81 2.06
CA ALA A 102 3.18 4.05 2.00
C ALA A 102 2.46 5.14 1.20
N ILE A 103 1.90 4.79 0.04
CA ILE A 103 1.09 5.71 -0.77
C ILE A 103 -0.13 6.17 0.02
N MET A 104 -0.90 5.24 0.60
CA MET A 104 -2.08 5.57 1.39
C MET A 104 -1.77 6.47 2.59
N TYR A 105 -0.62 6.29 3.24
CA TYR A 105 -0.17 7.16 4.33
C TYR A 105 0.16 8.56 3.81
N ASN A 106 0.88 8.67 2.69
CA ASN A 106 1.23 9.96 2.10
C ASN A 106 0.00 10.74 1.62
N GLU A 107 -1.02 10.03 1.13
CA GLU A 107 -2.31 10.62 0.75
C GLU A 107 -3.23 10.92 1.95
N GLY A 108 -2.80 10.62 3.19
CA GLY A 108 -3.55 10.93 4.41
C GLY A 108 -4.79 10.03 4.64
N TRP A 109 -4.82 8.83 4.06
CA TRP A 109 -5.96 7.90 4.21
C TRP A 109 -5.79 6.94 5.39
N ILE A 110 -4.56 6.75 5.85
CA ILE A 110 -4.22 5.85 6.95
C ILE A 110 -3.15 6.46 7.84
N ASP A 111 -3.14 6.03 9.10
CA ASP A 111 -2.01 6.18 10.02
C ASP A 111 -1.19 4.88 10.05
N TYR A 112 0.07 4.98 10.51
CA TYR A 112 0.90 3.81 10.80
C TYR A 112 1.62 3.93 12.16
N LYS A 113 1.97 2.78 12.75
CA LYS A 113 2.85 2.71 13.92
C LYS A 113 3.71 1.45 13.92
N GLY A 114 4.80 1.50 14.68
CA GLY A 114 5.76 0.40 14.81
C GLY A 114 6.87 0.42 13.75
N LYS A 115 7.99 -0.25 14.04
CA LYS A 115 9.17 -0.33 13.15
C LYS A 115 9.38 -1.72 12.54
N LYS A 116 9.36 -2.78 13.36
CA LYS A 116 9.50 -4.17 12.91
C LYS A 116 8.13 -4.82 12.62
N SER A 117 7.17 -4.59 13.51
CA SER A 117 5.79 -5.03 13.37
C SER A 117 4.90 -3.83 13.04
N ILE A 118 4.91 -3.43 11.77
CA ILE A 118 4.15 -2.27 11.31
C ILE A 118 2.67 -2.59 11.37
N LYS A 119 1.92 -1.67 11.98
CA LYS A 119 0.46 -1.66 11.97
C LYS A 119 -0.05 -0.40 11.29
N ILE A 120 -1.22 -0.51 10.67
CA ILE A 120 -1.90 0.57 9.98
C ILE A 120 -3.35 0.67 10.47
N ARG A 121 -3.94 1.85 10.33
CA ARG A 121 -5.33 2.12 10.68
C ARG A 121 -5.88 3.21 9.76
N LYS A 122 -7.16 3.16 9.45
CA LYS A 122 -7.84 4.22 8.68
C LYS A 122 -7.91 5.53 9.48
N ILE A 123 -7.76 6.67 8.80
CA ILE A 123 -8.00 8.01 9.37
C ILE A 123 -9.46 8.41 9.14
#